data_AF-L8DCS8-F1
#
_entry.id   AF-L8DCS8-F1
#
_cell.length_a   1.000
_cell.length_b   1.000
_cell.length_c   1.000
_cell.angle_alpha   90.00
_cell.angle_beta   90.00
_cell.angle_gamma   90.00
#
_symmetry.space_group_name_H-M   'P 1'
#
loop_
_entity.id
_entity.type
_entity.pdbx_description
1 polymer ?
#
loop_
_entity_poly.entity_id
_entity_poly.type
_entity_poly.pdbx_seq_one_letter_code
_entity_poly.pdbx_strand_id
1 'polypeptide(L)'
;MIDFKNWLTPPPPEHTAPLPDARERTTIKVEIAIVLLATFGLSGLSSILSLVEDALQTAALSDQTVALNSSRSSFSLVDLLFQLLSILRLCAWGALGLYLLWRADLAPRAVGLARPRLKIDLGHGVGLAALLGLPGLALYLVGNALGFNLNVVPSALDDHWWRVPALILYALANSGAEEIIVVAYLISRLRRLGLSENRSLVCSALLRGSYHLYQ
;
A
#
# COMPACT_ATOMS: atom_id res chain seq x y z
N MET A 1 -26.76 -20.21 -7.11
CA MET A 1 -25.63 -21.08 -7.50
C MET A 1 -24.47 -20.14 -7.82
N ILE A 2 -23.38 -20.17 -7.04
CA ILE A 2 -22.23 -19.27 -7.26
C ILE A 2 -21.52 -19.73 -8.54
N ASP A 3 -21.44 -18.87 -9.55
CA ASP A 3 -20.70 -19.18 -10.78
C ASP A 3 -19.21 -18.97 -10.54
N PHE A 4 -18.55 -20.05 -10.14
CA PHE A 4 -17.13 -20.08 -9.78
C PHE A 4 -16.23 -19.62 -10.93
N LYS A 5 -16.65 -19.85 -12.18
CA LYS A 5 -15.89 -19.46 -13.37
C LYS A 5 -15.89 -17.95 -13.55
N ASN A 6 -17.02 -17.29 -13.35
CA ASN A 6 -17.10 -15.83 -13.41
C ASN A 6 -16.34 -15.16 -12.27
N TRP A 7 -16.15 -15.85 -11.14
CA TRP A 7 -15.32 -15.37 -10.04
C TRP A 7 -13.82 -15.49 -10.35
N LEU A 8 -13.39 -16.56 -11.03
CA LEU A 8 -11.98 -16.79 -11.41
C LEU A 8 -11.54 -16.00 -12.66
N THR A 9 -12.46 -15.77 -13.59
CA THR A 9 -12.21 -14.98 -14.81
C THR A 9 -13.37 -14.02 -15.02
N PRO A 10 -13.46 -12.93 -14.23
CA PRO A 10 -14.48 -11.93 -14.45
C PRO A 10 -14.28 -11.25 -15.81
N PRO A 11 -15.36 -10.86 -16.49
CA PRO A 11 -15.25 -10.11 -17.73
C PRO A 11 -14.54 -8.77 -17.49
N PRO A 12 -13.78 -8.26 -18.47
CA PRO A 12 -13.20 -6.93 -18.39
C PRO A 12 -14.27 -5.87 -18.13
N PRO A 13 -13.96 -4.78 -17.41
CA PRO A 13 -14.88 -3.68 -17.22
C PRO A 13 -15.31 -3.09 -18.58
N GLU A 14 -16.57 -2.65 -18.67
CA GLU A 14 -17.20 -2.12 -19.90
C GLU A 14 -16.44 -0.94 -20.55
N HIS A 15 -15.52 -0.29 -19.82
CA HIS A 15 -14.69 0.82 -20.28
C HIS A 15 -13.21 0.46 -20.42
N THR A 16 -12.88 -0.75 -20.86
CA THR A 16 -11.49 -1.07 -21.21
C THR A 16 -11.16 -0.51 -22.59
N ALA A 17 -10.25 0.46 -22.63
CA ALA A 17 -9.69 0.97 -23.87
C ALA A 17 -9.07 -0.17 -24.70
N PRO A 18 -8.97 -0.02 -26.03
CA PRO A 18 -8.34 -1.03 -26.90
C PRO A 18 -6.95 -1.41 -26.39
N LEU A 19 -6.53 -2.64 -26.70
CA LEU A 19 -5.19 -3.08 -26.35
C LEU A 19 -4.15 -2.15 -26.99
N PRO A 20 -3.15 -1.70 -26.21
CA PRO A 20 -2.12 -0.79 -26.67
C PRO A 20 -1.25 -1.42 -27.76
N ASP A 21 -0.72 -0.58 -28.65
CA ASP A 21 0.28 -0.99 -29.62
C ASP A 21 1.62 -1.39 -28.94
N ALA A 22 2.58 -1.92 -29.70
CA ALA A 22 3.85 -2.39 -29.13
C ALA A 22 4.66 -1.28 -28.43
N ARG A 23 4.58 -0.04 -28.92
CA ARG A 23 5.31 1.10 -28.38
C ARG A 23 4.67 1.55 -27.07
N GLU A 24 3.36 1.72 -27.06
CA GLU A 24 2.57 2.11 -25.89
C GLU A 24 2.68 1.05 -24.78
N ARG A 25 2.68 -0.25 -25.12
CA ARG A 25 2.97 -1.33 -24.16
C ARG A 25 4.31 -1.16 -23.46
N THR A 26 5.33 -0.78 -24.21
CA THR A 26 6.68 -0.57 -23.67
C THR A 26 6.70 0.66 -22.76
N THR A 27 6.07 1.75 -23.19
CA THR A 27 5.92 2.97 -22.38
C THR A 27 5.20 2.69 -21.06
N ILE A 28 4.10 1.93 -21.07
CA ILE A 28 3.36 1.58 -19.85
C ILE A 28 4.22 0.72 -18.91
N LYS A 29 4.97 -0.26 -19.42
CA LYS A 29 5.86 -1.07 -18.58
C LYS A 29 6.95 -0.23 -17.92
N VAL A 30 7.56 0.69 -18.66
CA VAL A 30 8.57 1.62 -18.13
C VAL A 30 7.95 2.56 -17.10
N GLU A 31 6.74 3.09 -17.38
CA GLU A 31 5.99 3.93 -16.44
C GLU A 31 5.74 3.20 -15.11
N ILE A 32 5.20 1.97 -15.16
CA ILE A 32 4.99 1.14 -13.97
C ILE A 32 6.30 0.93 -13.22
N ALA A 33 7.38 0.56 -13.92
CA ALA A 33 8.67 0.32 -13.28
C ALA A 33 9.20 1.56 -12.55
N ILE A 34 9.16 2.73 -13.18
CA ILE A 34 9.58 4.00 -12.59
C ILE A 34 8.71 4.35 -11.38
N VAL A 35 7.39 4.27 -11.51
CA VAL A 35 6.46 4.58 -10.42
C VAL A 35 6.69 3.67 -9.24
N LEU A 36 6.80 2.35 -9.45
CA LEU A 36 7.04 1.41 -8.38
C LEU A 36 8.41 1.63 -7.73
N LEU A 37 9.48 1.82 -8.50
CA LEU A 37 10.82 2.10 -7.96
C LEU A 37 10.88 3.40 -7.16
N ALA A 38 10.16 4.44 -7.58
CA ALA A 38 10.11 5.71 -6.88
C ALA A 38 9.22 5.70 -5.62
N THR A 39 8.41 4.65 -5.43
CA THR A 39 7.40 4.55 -4.36
C THR A 39 7.55 3.24 -3.55
N PHE A 40 6.58 2.33 -3.66
CA PHE A 40 6.47 1.13 -2.83
C PHE A 40 7.37 -0.03 -3.27
N GLY A 41 7.80 -0.07 -4.53
CA GLY A 41 8.63 -1.13 -5.08
C GLY A 41 10.02 -1.18 -4.45
N LEU A 42 10.68 -0.04 -4.27
CA LEU A 42 11.96 0.00 -3.55
C LEU A 42 11.79 -0.38 -2.08
N SER A 43 10.72 0.08 -1.44
CA SER A 43 10.37 -0.29 -0.07
C SER A 43 10.22 -1.81 0.06
N GLY A 44 9.57 -2.49 -0.89
CA GLY A 44 9.45 -3.94 -0.92
C GLY A 44 10.76 -4.69 -1.13
N LEU A 45 11.63 -4.19 -2.01
CA LEU A 45 12.97 -4.77 -2.19
C LEU A 45 13.82 -4.64 -0.91
N SER A 46 13.79 -3.47 -0.27
CA SER A 46 14.46 -3.26 1.02
C SER A 46 13.87 -4.15 2.11
N SER A 47 12.55 -4.32 2.15
CA SER A 47 11.84 -5.19 3.10
C SER A 47 12.31 -6.64 3.03
N ILE A 48 12.40 -7.18 1.81
CA ILE A 48 12.86 -8.55 1.57
C ILE A 48 14.31 -8.69 2.02
N LEU A 49 15.17 -7.72 1.69
CA LEU A 49 16.57 -7.76 2.07
C LEU A 49 16.74 -7.70 3.60
N SER A 50 16.02 -6.82 4.29
CA SER A 50 16.01 -6.72 5.75
C SER A 50 15.54 -8.02 6.39
N LEU A 51 14.45 -8.63 5.89
CA LEU A 51 13.98 -9.91 6.42
C LEU A 51 15.02 -11.03 6.24
N VAL A 52 15.72 -11.06 5.11
CA VAL A 52 16.81 -12.03 4.88
C VAL A 52 17.97 -11.78 5.84
N GLU A 53 18.36 -10.52 6.04
CA GLU A 53 19.39 -10.13 7.00
C GLU A 53 19.01 -10.57 8.42
N ASP A 54 17.80 -10.28 8.87
CA ASP A 54 17.31 -10.63 10.20
C ASP A 54 17.20 -12.15 10.40
N ALA A 55 16.80 -12.90 9.36
CA ALA A 55 16.75 -14.36 9.39
C ALA A 55 18.13 -15.03 9.43
N LEU A 56 19.19 -14.32 9.02
CA LEU A 56 20.57 -14.80 9.09
C LEU A 56 21.24 -14.45 10.43
N GLN A 57 20.66 -13.57 11.24
CA GLN A 57 21.15 -13.26 12.57
C GLN A 57 20.89 -14.43 13.54
N THR A 58 21.75 -14.56 14.55
CA THR A 58 21.65 -15.63 15.56
C THR A 58 20.61 -15.34 16.65
N ALA A 59 20.15 -14.09 16.78
CA ALA A 59 19.10 -13.70 17.71
C ALA A 59 17.71 -14.08 17.16
N ALA A 60 16.77 -14.45 18.05
CA ALA A 60 15.40 -14.72 17.64
C ALA A 60 14.75 -13.45 17.07
N LEU A 61 13.90 -13.60 16.05
CA LEU A 61 13.20 -12.47 15.43
C LEU A 61 12.36 -11.68 16.44
N SER A 62 11.75 -12.36 17.42
CA SER A 62 10.94 -11.71 18.46
C SER A 62 11.71 -10.74 19.36
N ASP A 63 13.03 -10.87 19.44
CA ASP A 63 13.88 -10.00 20.26
C ASP A 63 14.30 -8.72 19.52
N GLN A 64 14.03 -8.64 18.21
CA GLN A 64 14.33 -7.49 17.38
C GLN A 64 13.06 -6.62 17.20
N THR A 65 13.25 -5.29 17.20
CA THR A 65 12.15 -4.31 17.16
C THR A 65 12.19 -3.44 15.91
N VAL A 66 11.03 -3.26 15.26
CA VAL A 66 10.84 -2.32 14.15
C VAL A 66 9.79 -1.28 14.52
N ALA A 67 10.15 0.00 14.36
CA ALA A 67 9.23 1.11 14.60
C ALA A 67 8.60 1.58 13.28
N LEU A 68 7.26 1.65 13.22
CA LEU A 68 6.53 2.13 12.03
C LEU A 68 6.67 3.64 11.83
N ASN A 69 6.59 4.40 12.94
CA ASN A 69 6.71 5.86 12.95
C ASN A 69 7.78 6.25 13.98
N SER A 70 9.03 6.37 13.54
CA SER A 70 10.16 6.70 14.39
C SER A 70 10.40 8.22 14.46
N SER A 71 10.79 8.71 15.64
CA SER A 71 11.34 10.06 15.79
C SER A 71 12.65 10.17 15.00
N ARG A 72 12.84 11.30 14.31
CA ARG A 72 14.08 11.62 13.56
C ARG A 72 14.91 12.70 14.23
N SER A 73 14.39 13.35 15.26
CA SER A 73 15.08 14.41 15.97
C SER A 73 14.67 14.44 17.44
N SER A 74 15.62 14.69 18.33
CA SER A 74 15.34 14.97 19.74
C SER A 74 14.65 16.32 19.95
N PHE A 75 14.61 17.20 18.94
CA PHE A 75 13.93 18.49 19.01
C PHE A 75 12.51 18.38 18.47
N SER A 76 11.52 18.58 19.35
CA SER A 76 10.09 18.37 19.06
C SER A 76 9.60 19.02 17.76
N LEU A 77 9.86 20.31 17.55
CA LEU A 77 9.38 21.01 16.35
C LEU A 77 10.10 20.54 15.07
N VAL A 78 11.38 20.19 15.18
CA VAL A 78 12.15 19.66 14.05
C VAL A 78 11.64 18.27 13.67
N ASP A 79 11.33 17.43 14.67
CA ASP A 79 10.75 16.12 14.42
C ASP A 79 9.37 16.25 13.76
N LEU A 80 8.49 17.13 14.26
CA LEU A 80 7.20 17.43 13.62
C LEU A 80 7.37 17.79 12.14
N LEU A 81 8.34 18.64 11.79
CA LEU A 81 8.61 18.99 10.39
C LEU A 81 9.05 17.79 9.57
N PHE A 82 9.88 16.90 10.12
CA PHE A 82 10.25 15.64 9.45
C PHE A 82 9.06 14.71 9.25
N GLN A 83 8.15 14.63 10.23
CA GLN A 83 6.91 13.86 10.09
C GLN A 83 6.02 14.45 8.98
N LEU A 84 5.84 15.77 8.95
CA LEU A 84 5.08 16.46 7.90
C LEU A 84 5.70 16.30 6.50
N LEU A 85 7.03 16.33 6.38
CA LEU A 85 7.71 16.07 5.11
C LEU A 85 7.49 14.63 4.62
N SER A 86 7.47 13.67 5.54
CA SER A 86 7.20 12.27 5.22
C SER A 86 5.75 12.06 4.78
N ILE A 87 4.80 12.72 5.44
CA ILE A 87 3.38 12.77 5.03
C ILE A 87 3.25 13.41 3.64
N LEU A 88 3.89 14.56 3.42
CA LEU A 88 3.85 15.27 2.14
C LEU A 88 4.41 14.40 1.00
N ARG A 89 5.46 13.62 1.26
CA ARG A 89 6.01 12.66 0.30
C ARG A 89 4.99 11.58 -0.10
N LEU A 90 4.25 11.01 0.87
CA LEU A 90 3.19 10.05 0.59
C LEU A 90 2.06 10.69 -0.25
N CYS A 91 1.65 11.90 0.12
CA CYS A 91 0.68 12.66 -0.66
C CYS A 91 1.17 12.92 -2.10
N ALA A 92 2.46 13.23 -2.29
CA ALA A 92 3.05 13.44 -3.60
C ALA A 92 3.06 12.15 -4.44
N TRP A 93 3.34 10.99 -3.83
CA TRP A 93 3.21 9.70 -4.51
C TRP A 93 1.78 9.45 -4.98
N GLY A 94 0.79 9.62 -4.10
CA GLY A 94 -0.62 9.50 -4.49
C GLY A 94 -0.99 10.49 -5.61
N ALA A 95 -0.60 11.76 -5.50
CA ALA A 95 -0.86 12.77 -6.51
C ALA A 95 -0.23 12.40 -7.87
N LEU A 96 0.98 11.83 -7.89
CA LEU A 96 1.61 11.34 -9.12
C LEU A 96 0.78 10.22 -9.76
N GLY A 97 0.31 9.25 -8.97
CA GLY A 97 -0.56 8.18 -9.46
C GLY A 97 -1.86 8.70 -10.08
N LEU A 98 -2.51 9.66 -9.42
CA LEU A 98 -3.70 10.33 -9.95
C LEU A 98 -3.41 11.08 -11.24
N TYR A 99 -2.30 11.81 -11.29
CA TYR A 99 -1.89 12.55 -12.47
C TYR A 99 -1.67 11.62 -13.67
N LEU A 100 -1.02 10.47 -13.47
CA LEU A 100 -0.80 9.49 -14.53
C LEU A 100 -2.10 8.83 -15.00
N LEU A 101 -3.03 8.55 -14.07
CA LEU A 101 -4.35 8.05 -14.43
C LEU A 101 -5.13 9.07 -15.25
N TRP A 102 -5.13 10.32 -14.82
CA TRP A 102 -5.74 11.43 -15.55
C TRP A 102 -5.14 11.60 -16.95
N ARG A 103 -3.80 11.54 -17.06
CA ARG A 103 -3.07 11.60 -18.34
C ARG A 103 -3.39 10.45 -19.31
N ALA A 104 -3.99 9.38 -18.82
CA ALA A 104 -4.41 8.24 -19.63
C ALA A 104 -5.93 8.14 -19.77
N ASP A 105 -6.62 9.27 -19.61
CA ASP A 105 -8.07 9.43 -19.75
C ASP A 105 -8.89 8.54 -18.81
N LEU A 106 -8.31 8.13 -17.67
CA LEU A 106 -9.02 7.43 -16.60
C LEU A 106 -9.47 8.44 -15.55
N ALA A 107 -10.78 8.71 -15.54
CA ALA A 107 -11.38 9.53 -14.50
C ALA A 107 -11.21 8.86 -13.12
N PRO A 108 -10.97 9.63 -12.04
CA PRO A 108 -10.86 9.07 -10.68
C PRO A 108 -12.04 8.17 -10.30
N ARG A 109 -13.26 8.53 -10.73
CA ARG A 109 -14.47 7.72 -10.50
C ARG A 109 -14.41 6.34 -11.17
N ALA A 110 -13.76 6.21 -12.32
CA ALA A 110 -13.63 4.95 -13.06
C ALA A 110 -12.69 3.96 -12.36
N VAL A 111 -11.84 4.44 -11.44
CA VAL A 111 -10.91 3.62 -10.65
C VAL A 111 -11.33 3.51 -9.18
N GLY A 112 -12.59 3.81 -8.86
CA GLY A 112 -13.15 3.67 -7.50
C GLY A 112 -13.04 4.92 -6.63
N LEU A 113 -12.36 5.98 -7.09
CA LEU A 113 -12.28 7.26 -6.39
C LEU A 113 -13.51 8.13 -6.72
N ALA A 114 -14.67 7.64 -6.28
CA ALA A 114 -15.94 8.33 -6.39
C ALA A 114 -16.19 9.26 -5.19
N ARG A 115 -17.28 10.03 -5.23
CA ARG A 115 -17.70 10.83 -4.08
C ARG A 115 -18.05 9.90 -2.91
N PRO A 116 -17.45 10.10 -1.72
CA PRO A 116 -17.67 9.22 -0.59
C PRO A 116 -19.12 9.31 -0.08
N ARG A 117 -19.74 8.16 0.14
CA ARG A 117 -21.04 7.99 0.80
C ARG A 117 -20.79 7.70 2.28
N LEU A 118 -20.41 8.74 3.02
CA LEU A 118 -19.92 8.66 4.40
C LEU A 118 -20.60 7.60 5.29
N LYS A 119 -21.93 7.53 5.32
CA LYS A 119 -22.65 6.55 6.18
C LYS A 119 -22.41 5.09 5.80
N ILE A 120 -22.41 4.78 4.50
CA ILE A 120 -22.29 3.41 4.00
C ILE A 120 -20.82 3.02 3.93
N ASP A 121 -19.98 3.91 3.40
CA ASP A 121 -18.56 3.67 3.22
C ASP A 121 -17.84 3.55 4.57
N LEU A 122 -18.26 4.30 5.60
CA LEU A 122 -17.73 4.13 6.94
C LEU A 122 -18.12 2.77 7.54
N GLY A 123 -19.37 2.35 7.37
CA GLY A 123 -19.84 1.05 7.86
C GLY A 123 -19.09 -0.12 7.20
N HIS A 124 -18.98 -0.09 5.86
CA HIS A 124 -18.19 -1.08 5.12
C HIS A 124 -16.70 -0.99 5.45
N GLY A 125 -16.14 0.21 5.55
CA GLY A 125 -14.73 0.42 5.87
C GLY A 125 -14.36 -0.13 7.24
N VAL A 126 -15.15 0.18 8.28
CA VAL A 126 -14.97 -0.37 9.64
C VAL A 126 -15.16 -1.88 9.64
N GLY A 127 -16.20 -2.38 8.95
CA GLY A 127 -16.46 -3.82 8.85
C GLY A 127 -15.31 -4.58 8.18
N LEU A 128 -14.80 -4.08 7.06
CA LEU A 128 -13.66 -4.66 6.35
C LEU A 128 -12.36 -4.55 7.16
N ALA A 129 -12.13 -3.40 7.80
CA ALA A 129 -10.98 -3.21 8.68
C ALA A 129 -10.99 -4.20 9.84
N ALA A 130 -12.14 -4.46 10.47
CA ALA A 130 -12.26 -5.47 11.51
C ALA A 130 -12.10 -6.89 10.96
N LEU A 131 -12.74 -7.20 9.83
CA LEU A 131 -12.72 -8.52 9.20
C LEU A 131 -11.32 -8.94 8.76
N LEU A 132 -10.51 -7.99 8.27
CA LEU A 132 -9.15 -8.25 7.81
C LEU A 132 -8.12 -8.01 8.91
N GLY A 133 -8.30 -6.95 9.70
CA GLY A 133 -7.35 -6.51 10.73
C GLY A 133 -7.35 -7.39 11.98
N LEU A 134 -8.51 -7.85 12.46
CA LEU A 134 -8.54 -8.70 13.68
C LEU A 134 -7.88 -10.06 13.45
N PRO A 135 -8.16 -10.80 12.35
CA PRO A 135 -7.45 -12.05 12.08
C PRO A 135 -5.95 -11.82 11.83
N GLY A 136 -5.59 -10.74 11.11
CA GLY A 136 -4.19 -10.37 10.90
C GLY A 136 -3.45 -10.11 12.21
N LEU A 137 -4.06 -9.35 13.12
CA LEU A 137 -3.52 -9.07 14.45
C LEU A 137 -3.39 -10.35 15.29
N ALA A 138 -4.38 -11.25 15.23
CA ALA A 138 -4.32 -12.52 15.92
C ALA A 138 -3.14 -13.38 15.41
N LEU A 139 -2.97 -13.48 14.09
CA LEU A 139 -1.84 -14.18 13.47
C LEU A 139 -0.49 -13.55 13.84
N TYR A 140 -0.41 -12.22 13.85
CA TYR A 140 0.78 -11.49 14.27
C TYR A 140 1.16 -11.83 15.72
N LEU A 141 0.21 -11.71 16.66
CA LEU A 141 0.43 -11.96 18.08
C LEU A 141 0.83 -13.42 18.35
N VAL A 142 0.19 -14.38 17.68
CA VAL A 142 0.55 -15.80 17.79
C VAL A 142 1.95 -16.04 17.22
N GLY A 143 2.26 -15.51 16.04
CA GLY A 143 3.59 -15.66 15.43
C GLY A 143 4.70 -15.02 16.25
N ASN A 144 4.44 -13.84 16.84
CA ASN A 144 5.39 -13.17 17.73
C ASN A 144 5.60 -13.97 19.03
N ALA A 145 4.53 -14.49 19.65
CA ALA A 145 4.64 -15.35 20.83
C ALA A 145 5.41 -16.65 20.57
N LEU A 146 5.40 -17.14 19.32
CA LEU A 146 6.15 -18.32 18.88
C LEU A 146 7.60 -18.00 18.42
N GLY A 147 8.01 -16.73 18.44
CA GLY A 147 9.37 -16.32 18.03
C GLY A 147 9.56 -16.16 16.53
N PHE A 148 8.48 -16.24 15.72
CA PHE A 148 8.54 -16.14 14.25
C PHE A 148 8.41 -14.72 13.71
N ASN A 149 7.93 -13.76 14.52
CA ASN A 149 7.72 -12.38 14.12
C ASN A 149 8.49 -11.40 15.00
N LEU A 150 8.93 -10.29 14.38
CA LEU A 150 9.49 -9.11 15.02
C LEU A 150 8.51 -8.44 15.98
N ASN A 151 9.03 -7.71 16.97
CA ASN A 151 8.21 -6.87 17.83
C ASN A 151 7.98 -5.50 17.16
N VAL A 152 6.73 -5.20 16.82
CA VAL A 152 6.35 -4.04 16.02
C VAL A 152 5.89 -2.94 16.96
N VAL A 153 6.62 -1.82 16.94
CA VAL A 153 6.28 -0.63 17.72
C VAL A 153 5.47 0.32 16.84
N PRO A 154 4.15 0.53 17.11
CA PRO A 154 3.29 1.33 16.23
C PRO A 154 3.73 2.79 16.07
N SER A 155 4.31 3.34 17.13
CA SER A 155 4.92 4.67 17.13
C SER A 155 6.01 4.73 18.19
N ALA A 156 7.20 5.17 17.78
CA ALA A 156 8.31 5.53 18.65
C ALA A 156 8.47 7.06 18.70
N LEU A 157 7.36 7.80 18.54
CA LEU A 157 7.31 9.24 18.75
C LEU A 157 7.11 9.52 20.24
N ASP A 158 7.90 10.43 20.79
CA ASP A 158 7.72 10.87 22.17
C ASP A 158 6.36 11.55 22.37
N ASP A 159 5.94 11.67 23.63
CA ASP A 159 4.61 12.19 23.95
C ASP A 159 4.50 13.70 23.74
N HIS A 160 4.09 14.06 22.53
CA HIS A 160 3.87 15.43 22.09
C HIS A 160 2.41 15.67 21.72
N TRP A 161 1.93 16.91 21.87
CA TRP A 161 0.56 17.30 21.49
C TRP A 161 0.23 17.01 20.01
N TRP A 162 1.24 17.06 19.13
CA TRP A 162 1.10 16.83 17.69
C TRP A 162 1.22 15.35 17.31
N ARG A 163 1.60 14.45 18.22
CA ARG A 163 1.79 13.02 17.94
C ARG A 163 0.53 12.39 17.36
N VAL A 164 -0.61 12.55 18.03
CA VAL A 164 -1.89 11.98 17.58
C VAL A 164 -2.35 12.58 16.24
N PRO A 165 -2.38 13.93 16.06
CA PRO A 165 -2.66 14.52 14.75
C PRO A 165 -1.75 14.03 13.63
N ALA A 166 -0.43 13.94 13.87
CA ALA A 166 0.52 13.46 12.87
C ALA A 166 0.27 11.99 12.49
N LEU A 167 -0.02 11.13 13.47
CA LEU A 167 -0.34 9.71 13.21
C LEU A 167 -1.64 9.55 12.40
N ILE A 168 -2.66 10.38 12.67
CA ILE A 168 -3.89 10.40 11.86
C ILE A 168 -3.56 10.82 10.42
N LEU A 169 -2.77 11.87 10.23
CA LEU A 169 -2.35 12.31 8.90
C LEU A 169 -1.52 11.25 8.17
N TYR A 170 -0.62 10.55 8.88
CA TYR A 170 0.11 9.42 8.31
C TYR A 170 -0.81 8.28 7.87
N ALA A 171 -1.81 7.93 8.68
CA ALA A 171 -2.76 6.88 8.32
C ALA A 171 -3.54 7.25 7.06
N LEU A 172 -4.00 8.51 6.95
CA LEU A 172 -4.67 9.03 5.76
C LEU A 172 -3.73 9.06 4.53
N ALA A 173 -2.49 9.52 4.71
CA ALA A 173 -1.54 9.65 3.61
C ALA A 173 -1.06 8.28 3.09
N ASN A 174 -0.79 7.33 3.99
CA ASN A 174 -0.43 5.96 3.60
C ASN A 174 -1.60 5.26 2.91
N SER A 175 -2.79 5.26 3.53
CA SER A 175 -3.96 4.62 2.91
C SER A 175 -4.28 5.22 1.54
N GLY A 176 -4.23 6.55 1.40
CA GLY A 176 -4.41 7.23 0.13
C GLY A 176 -3.34 6.86 -0.90
N ALA A 177 -2.05 6.91 -0.54
CA ALA A 177 -0.96 6.58 -1.44
C ALA A 177 -1.02 5.12 -1.92
N GLU A 178 -1.29 4.18 -1.01
CA GLU A 178 -1.44 2.76 -1.33
C GLU A 178 -2.65 2.50 -2.23
N GLU A 179 -3.83 3.00 -1.86
CA GLU A 179 -5.05 2.82 -2.65
C GLU A 179 -4.86 3.40 -4.07
N ILE A 180 -4.24 4.57 -4.18
CA ILE A 180 -4.03 5.21 -5.48
C ILE A 180 -2.98 4.47 -6.31
N ILE A 181 -1.81 4.15 -5.75
CA ILE A 181 -0.69 3.59 -6.51
C ILE A 181 -0.83 2.08 -6.71
N VAL A 182 -1.04 1.35 -5.61
CA VAL A 182 -1.00 -0.11 -5.59
C VAL A 182 -2.30 -0.71 -6.10
N VAL A 183 -3.45 -0.05 -5.86
CA VAL A 183 -4.76 -0.53 -6.33
C VAL A 183 -5.16 0.18 -7.62
N ALA A 184 -5.56 1.46 -7.56
CA ALA A 184 -6.15 2.16 -8.69
C ALA A 184 -5.22 2.25 -9.90
N TYR A 185 -3.98 2.72 -9.72
CA TYR A 185 -3.01 2.90 -10.78
C TYR A 185 -2.51 1.56 -11.33
N LEU A 186 -1.90 0.73 -10.48
CA LEU A 186 -1.26 -0.50 -10.92
C LEU A 186 -2.23 -1.48 -11.58
N ILE A 187 -3.40 -1.74 -10.97
CA ILE A 187 -4.39 -2.66 -11.54
C ILE A 187 -4.89 -2.11 -12.89
N SER A 188 -5.15 -0.81 -12.99
CA SER A 188 -5.59 -0.20 -14.26
C SER A 188 -4.52 -0.28 -15.35
N ARG A 189 -3.24 -0.11 -15.00
CA ARG A 189 -2.13 -0.27 -15.95
C ARG A 189 -1.90 -1.70 -16.39
N LEU A 190 -1.96 -2.66 -15.46
CA LEU A 190 -1.84 -4.09 -15.78
C LEU A 190 -2.98 -4.57 -16.68
N ARG A 191 -4.21 -4.10 -16.43
CA ARG A 191 -5.36 -4.33 -17.32
C ARG A 191 -5.14 -3.75 -18.71
N ARG A 192 -4.62 -2.53 -18.80
CA ARG A 192 -4.26 -1.93 -20.11
C ARG A 192 -3.19 -2.75 -20.84
N LEU A 193 -2.28 -3.44 -20.14
CA LEU A 193 -1.32 -4.37 -20.75
C LEU A 193 -1.95 -5.70 -21.22
N GLY A 194 -3.21 -5.96 -20.87
CA GLY A 194 -3.97 -7.16 -21.24
C GLY A 194 -4.00 -8.23 -20.14
N LEU A 195 -3.61 -7.92 -18.89
CA LEU A 195 -3.81 -8.84 -17.78
C LEU A 195 -5.30 -8.84 -17.37
N SER A 196 -5.86 -10.02 -17.15
CA SER A 196 -7.21 -10.18 -16.56
C SER A 196 -7.29 -9.54 -15.17
N GLU A 197 -8.50 -9.18 -14.73
CA GLU A 197 -8.75 -8.56 -13.40
C GLU A 197 -8.03 -9.32 -12.27
N ASN A 198 -8.23 -10.64 -12.16
CA ASN A 198 -7.67 -11.41 -11.06
C ASN A 198 -6.15 -11.51 -11.10
N ARG A 199 -5.54 -11.54 -12.30
CA ARG A 199 -4.07 -11.51 -12.42
C ARG A 199 -3.52 -10.16 -11.99
N SER A 200 -4.18 -9.08 -12.37
CA SER A 200 -3.82 -7.73 -11.94
C SER A 200 -3.96 -7.57 -10.42
N LEU A 201 -5.04 -8.12 -9.85
CA LEU A 201 -5.27 -8.16 -8.39
C LEU A 201 -4.19 -8.96 -7.66
N VAL A 202 -3.84 -10.15 -8.16
CA VAL A 202 -2.76 -10.97 -7.57
C VAL A 202 -1.43 -10.23 -7.60
N CYS A 203 -1.07 -9.60 -8.73
CA CYS A 203 0.16 -8.80 -8.81
C CYS A 203 0.15 -7.64 -7.80
N SER A 204 -0.98 -6.94 -7.66
CA SER A 204 -1.17 -5.86 -6.68
C SER A 204 -1.05 -6.37 -5.25
N ALA A 205 -1.68 -7.51 -4.92
CA ALA A 205 -1.61 -8.13 -3.60
C ALA A 205 -0.20 -8.62 -3.25
N LEU A 206 0.54 -9.19 -4.21
CA LEU A 206 1.94 -9.59 -4.03
C LEU A 206 2.85 -8.39 -3.77
N LEU A 207 2.66 -7.30 -4.53
CA LEU A 207 3.37 -6.05 -4.27
C LEU A 207 3.04 -5.51 -2.88
N ARG A 208 1.76 -5.51 -2.49
CA ARG A 208 1.32 -5.10 -1.15
C ARG A 208 2.01 -5.92 -0.08
N GLY A 209 1.98 -7.25 -0.20
CA GLY A 209 2.65 -8.14 0.74
C GLY A 209 4.15 -7.88 0.83
N SER A 210 4.83 -7.59 -0.28
CA SER A 210 6.29 -7.48 -0.29
C SER A 210 6.84 -6.31 0.53
N TYR A 211 6.19 -5.14 0.50
CA TYR A 211 6.62 -3.99 1.31
C TYR A 211 6.11 -4.01 2.76
N HIS A 212 5.37 -5.04 3.14
CA HIS A 212 4.95 -5.32 4.52
C HIS A 212 5.70 -6.52 5.13
N LEU A 213 6.69 -7.12 4.45
CA LEU A 213 7.37 -8.34 4.94
C LEU A 213 8.20 -8.13 6.22
N TYR A 214 8.64 -6.91 6.49
CA TYR A 214 9.46 -6.54 7.67
C TYR A 214 8.66 -5.70 8.68
N GLN A 215 7.39 -5.42 8.36
CA GLN A 215 6.45 -4.73 9.26
C GLN A 215 5.70 -5.75 10.11
#